data_AF-A0A284RV41-F1
#
_entry.id   AF-A0A284RV41-F1
#
_cell.length_a   1.000
_cell.length_b   1.000
_cell.length_c   1.000
_cell.angle_alpha   90.00
_cell.angle_beta   90.00
_cell.angle_gamma   90.00
#
_symmetry.space_group_name_H-M   'P 1'
#
loop_
_entity.id
_entity.type
_entity.pdbx_description
1 polymer ?
#
loop_
_entity_poly.entity_id
_entity_poly.type
_entity_poly.pdbx_seq_one_letter_code
_entity_poly.pdbx_strand_id
1 'polypeptide(L)'
;MEGRDLTETSGAFGLDITPPPMFSNNDAIIYLYLDHFLPECYRTPFVLMAQRTFQEWTSLIYNDDSDPGRQSESDSELEDLPPFPNVSEDQAEGGDQSAKAKETAITEQVLSVLSFMKTVGVTLPDFLDALSWGNDTCITNSRIQYHRTQLMTSQQLLGILRRWWRPPRSSTAQSRKQGPEGGRHALQAFMRETWPSVISQEIESLTDDFLSPPQNDEDVSEHVLTSLDFPSMIEKIKTQTAPNLWATLRTLTSSPQQDSRRRNKNPDTVCSSD
;
A
#
# COMPACT_ATOMS: atom_id res chain seq x y z
N MET A 1 -63.30 -44.26 -10.41
CA MET A 1 -62.57 -43.37 -11.32
C MET A 1 -61.91 -42.31 -10.47
N GLU A 2 -60.59 -42.48 -10.33
CA GLU A 2 -59.66 -41.60 -9.62
C GLU A 2 -59.50 -40.23 -10.28
N GLY A 3 -59.03 -39.26 -9.49
CA GLY A 3 -58.54 -37.96 -9.94
C GLY A 3 -58.50 -36.97 -8.77
N ARG A 4 -57.70 -37.25 -7.74
CA ARG A 4 -56.39 -36.62 -7.44
C ARG A 4 -56.49 -35.17 -6.95
N ASP A 5 -56.41 -35.08 -5.61
CA ASP A 5 -55.99 -33.93 -4.81
C ASP A 5 -54.65 -33.35 -5.28
N LEU A 6 -54.58 -32.02 -5.31
CA LEU A 6 -53.33 -31.25 -5.28
C LEU A 6 -53.44 -30.24 -4.13
N THR A 7 -52.86 -30.62 -2.99
CA THR A 7 -52.52 -29.71 -1.90
C THR A 7 -51.22 -28.99 -2.24
N GLU A 8 -51.29 -27.70 -2.56
CA GLU A 8 -50.12 -26.82 -2.61
C GLU A 8 -49.68 -26.45 -1.18
N THR A 9 -48.62 -27.09 -0.73
CA THR A 9 -47.82 -26.68 0.43
C THR A 9 -46.97 -25.46 0.07
N SER A 10 -47.40 -24.27 0.49
CA SER A 10 -46.57 -23.06 0.49
C SER A 10 -45.55 -23.17 1.64
N GLY A 11 -44.33 -23.60 1.30
CA GLY A 11 -43.20 -23.61 2.21
C GLY A 11 -42.55 -22.23 2.26
N ALA A 12 -42.85 -21.47 3.32
CA ALA A 12 -42.12 -20.27 3.66
C ALA A 12 -40.70 -20.63 4.13
N PHE A 13 -39.69 -20.48 3.27
CA PHE A 13 -38.30 -20.43 3.68
C PHE A 13 -38.00 -19.05 4.27
N GLY A 14 -38.38 -18.85 5.53
CA GLY A 14 -37.83 -17.78 6.36
C GLY A 14 -36.41 -18.15 6.77
N LEU A 15 -35.41 -17.71 6.01
CA LEU A 15 -34.04 -17.68 6.50
C LEU A 15 -33.93 -16.47 7.44
N ASP A 16 -34.12 -16.74 8.73
CA ASP A 16 -33.85 -15.81 9.81
C ASP A 16 -32.32 -15.67 9.95
N ILE A 17 -31.75 -14.74 9.17
CA ILE A 17 -30.32 -14.40 9.25
C ILE A 17 -30.17 -13.35 10.34
N THR A 18 -30.05 -13.80 11.59
CA THR A 18 -29.51 -12.95 12.65
C THR A 18 -28.03 -12.70 12.39
N PRO A 19 -27.57 -11.44 12.22
CA PRO A 19 -26.16 -11.15 12.00
C PRO A 19 -25.34 -11.45 13.26
N PRO A 20 -24.13 -12.02 13.14
CA PRO A 20 -23.27 -12.27 14.29
C PRO A 20 -22.83 -10.95 14.93
N PRO A 21 -22.82 -10.86 16.28
CA PRO A 21 -22.46 -9.63 16.96
C PRO A 21 -20.95 -9.55 17.07
N MET A 22 -20.26 -8.96 16.09
CA MET A 22 -18.94 -8.29 16.22
C MET A 22 -18.49 -7.78 14.84
N PHE A 23 -19.06 -6.67 14.36
CA PHE A 23 -18.43 -5.89 13.30
C PHE A 23 -18.57 -4.41 13.63
N SER A 24 -17.46 -3.69 13.48
CA SER A 24 -17.39 -2.23 13.65
C SER A 24 -18.23 -1.56 12.57
N ASN A 25 -18.82 -0.40 12.88
CA ASN A 25 -19.72 0.36 12.01
C ASN A 25 -19.16 0.65 10.59
N ASN A 26 -17.84 0.57 10.39
CA ASN A 26 -17.21 0.82 9.09
C ASN A 26 -17.23 -0.41 8.15
N ASP A 27 -17.28 -1.64 8.67
CA ASP A 27 -17.39 -2.83 7.82
C ASP A 27 -18.79 -2.95 7.21
N ALA A 28 -19.82 -2.49 7.94
CA ALA A 28 -21.19 -2.45 7.44
C ALA A 28 -21.34 -1.55 6.20
N ILE A 29 -20.54 -0.50 6.05
CA ILE A 29 -20.64 0.44 4.93
C ILE A 29 -20.15 -0.22 3.62
N ILE A 30 -19.07 -1.01 3.66
CA ILE A 30 -18.56 -1.72 2.48
C ILE A 30 -19.54 -2.82 2.04
N TYR A 31 -20.16 -3.53 2.99
CA TYR A 31 -21.18 -4.53 2.67
C TYR A 31 -22.45 -3.92 2.10
N LEU A 32 -22.88 -2.74 2.57
CA LEU A 32 -24.06 -2.04 2.08
C LEU A 32 -23.82 -1.41 0.70
N TYR A 33 -22.62 -0.89 0.40
CA TYR A 33 -22.30 -0.35 -0.92
C TYR A 33 -22.21 -1.43 -2.01
N LEU A 34 -21.71 -2.62 -1.66
CA LEU A 34 -21.68 -3.76 -2.57
C LEU A 34 -23.03 -4.49 -2.69
N ASP A 35 -23.95 -4.32 -1.72
CA ASP A 35 -25.33 -4.83 -1.79
C ASP A 35 -26.16 -4.10 -2.85
N HIS A 36 -25.94 -2.78 -2.96
CA HIS A 36 -26.81 -1.93 -3.76
C HIS A 36 -26.45 -1.86 -5.24
N PHE A 37 -25.25 -2.33 -5.62
CA PHE A 37 -24.68 -2.14 -6.95
C PHE A 37 -24.32 -3.43 -7.72
N LEU A 38 -24.35 -4.60 -7.08
CA LEU A 38 -24.04 -5.88 -7.74
C LEU A 38 -25.23 -6.84 -7.66
N PRO A 39 -25.72 -7.39 -8.79
CA PRO A 39 -26.74 -8.44 -8.79
C PRO A 39 -26.30 -9.64 -7.94
N GLU A 40 -27.24 -10.28 -7.23
CA GLU A 40 -26.97 -11.39 -6.27
C GLU A 40 -26.09 -12.52 -6.83
N CYS A 41 -26.09 -12.73 -8.16
CA CYS A 41 -25.29 -13.75 -8.83
C CYS A 41 -23.77 -13.46 -8.88
N TYR A 42 -23.31 -12.24 -8.58
CA TYR A 42 -21.88 -11.88 -8.58
C TYR A 42 -21.29 -11.68 -7.18
N ARG A 43 -22.13 -11.72 -6.14
CA ARG A 43 -21.80 -11.30 -4.78
C ARG A 43 -20.82 -12.23 -4.06
N THR A 44 -21.09 -13.54 -4.10
CA THR A 44 -20.23 -14.56 -3.47
C THR A 44 -18.97 -14.90 -4.28
N PRO A 45 -19.02 -15.03 -5.62
CA PRO A 45 -17.83 -15.35 -6.40
C PRO A 45 -16.79 -14.23 -6.36
N PHE A 46 -17.21 -12.96 -6.42
CA PHE A 46 -16.28 -11.83 -6.47
C PHE A 46 -15.57 -11.59 -5.13
N VAL A 47 -16.30 -11.65 -4.02
CA VAL A 47 -15.71 -11.51 -2.67
C VAL A 47 -14.74 -12.66 -2.36
N LEU A 48 -15.11 -13.90 -2.73
CA LEU A 48 -14.23 -15.05 -2.57
C LEU A 48 -13.03 -15.01 -3.52
N MET A 49 -13.21 -14.50 -4.74
CA MET A 49 -12.12 -14.27 -5.70
C MET A 49 -11.15 -13.21 -5.18
N ALA A 50 -11.65 -12.07 -4.66
CA ALA A 50 -10.82 -11.00 -4.11
C ALA A 50 -10.05 -11.44 -2.85
N GLN A 51 -10.69 -12.19 -1.94
CA GLN A 51 -10.02 -12.74 -0.77
C GLN A 51 -8.95 -13.77 -1.16
N ARG A 52 -9.25 -14.64 -2.13
CA ARG A 52 -8.32 -15.65 -2.61
C ARG A 52 -7.14 -15.03 -3.35
N THR A 53 -7.36 -14.06 -4.24
CA THR A 53 -6.28 -13.35 -4.95
C THR A 53 -5.43 -12.55 -3.98
N PHE A 54 -6.00 -11.97 -2.92
CA PHE A 54 -5.22 -11.31 -1.88
C PHE A 54 -4.34 -12.29 -1.07
N GLN A 55 -4.85 -13.48 -0.73
CA GLN A 55 -4.06 -14.53 -0.07
C GLN A 55 -2.99 -15.15 -0.98
N GLU A 56 -3.27 -15.29 -2.27
CA GLU A 56 -2.31 -15.78 -3.27
C GLU A 56 -1.25 -14.71 -3.59
N TRP A 57 -1.63 -13.43 -3.65
CA TRP A 57 -0.72 -12.29 -3.85
C TRP A 57 0.25 -12.14 -2.68
N THR A 58 -0.26 -12.21 -1.44
CA THR A 58 0.62 -12.22 -0.27
C THR A 58 1.60 -13.38 -0.37
N SER A 59 1.12 -14.60 -0.66
CA SER A 59 1.94 -15.83 -0.88
C SER A 59 3.00 -15.71 -1.98
N LEU A 60 2.72 -15.03 -3.10
CA LEU A 60 3.66 -14.81 -4.20
C LEU A 60 4.80 -13.87 -3.81
N ILE A 61 4.52 -12.85 -3.00
CA ILE A 61 5.56 -11.97 -2.43
C ILE A 61 6.48 -12.75 -1.47
N TYR A 62 6.01 -13.84 -0.85
CA TYR A 62 6.84 -14.67 0.04
C TYR A 62 7.82 -15.59 -0.70
N ASN A 63 7.68 -15.82 -2.01
CA ASN A 63 8.48 -16.82 -2.75
C ASN A 63 9.45 -16.24 -3.79
N ASP A 64 9.53 -14.91 -3.97
CA ASP A 64 10.48 -14.30 -4.90
C ASP A 64 11.81 -13.98 -4.18
N ASP A 65 12.76 -14.91 -4.31
CA ASP A 65 14.15 -14.87 -3.83
C ASP A 65 15.09 -14.08 -4.76
N SER A 66 14.56 -13.22 -5.62
CA SER A 66 15.38 -12.43 -6.55
C SER A 66 15.87 -11.14 -5.89
N ASP A 67 17.17 -11.09 -5.60
CA ASP A 67 17.92 -9.90 -5.16
C ASP A 67 18.48 -9.14 -6.38
N PRO A 68 17.96 -7.95 -6.74
CA PRO A 68 18.64 -7.08 -7.67
C PRO A 68 19.44 -6.01 -6.93
N GLY A 69 20.74 -6.30 -6.79
CA GLY A 69 21.85 -5.41 -7.10
C GLY A 69 21.60 -3.91 -7.03
N ARG A 70 22.06 -3.34 -5.93
CA ARG A 70 22.20 -1.92 -5.60
C ARG A 70 23.21 -1.21 -6.53
N GLN A 71 22.76 -0.18 -7.27
CA GLN A 71 23.61 0.95 -7.68
C GLN A 71 22.78 2.24 -7.61
N SER A 72 23.26 3.18 -6.78
CA SER A 72 22.69 4.51 -6.62
C SER A 72 23.88 5.47 -6.57
N GLU A 73 24.12 6.17 -7.67
CA GLU A 73 24.95 7.36 -7.70
C GLU A 73 24.00 8.51 -8.04
N SER A 74 23.87 9.46 -7.12
CA SER A 74 23.34 10.78 -7.45
C SER A 74 24.12 11.80 -6.64
N ASP A 75 24.76 12.68 -7.38
CA ASP A 75 25.45 13.88 -6.92
C ASP A 75 24.41 14.98 -6.73
N SER A 76 24.51 15.74 -5.65
CA SER A 76 23.68 16.92 -5.43
C SER A 76 24.46 17.88 -4.53
N GLU A 77 25.12 18.83 -5.18
CA GLU A 77 25.62 20.07 -4.59
C GLU A 77 24.52 20.77 -3.79
N LEU A 78 24.82 21.10 -2.53
CA LEU A 78 24.11 22.13 -1.79
C LEU A 78 25.11 22.86 -0.88
N GLU A 79 25.30 24.14 -1.17
CA GLU A 79 26.23 25.03 -0.51
C GLU A 79 25.80 25.53 0.89
N ASP A 80 26.84 25.84 1.66
CA ASP A 80 27.00 26.83 2.75
C ASP A 80 26.26 26.66 4.08
N LEU A 81 26.93 25.94 4.99
CA LEU A 81 26.84 26.11 6.45
C LEU A 81 28.26 26.06 7.09
N PRO A 82 28.48 26.71 8.25
CA PRO A 82 29.79 27.16 8.73
C PRO A 82 30.82 26.05 9.04
N PRO A 83 32.13 26.38 9.04
CA PRO A 83 33.21 25.41 8.97
C PRO A 83 33.34 24.62 10.27
N PHE A 84 33.20 23.30 10.18
CA PHE A 84 33.72 22.38 11.18
C PHE A 84 35.25 22.29 11.07
N PRO A 85 35.97 22.02 12.17
CA PRO A 85 37.43 22.06 12.19
C PRO A 85 38.02 21.08 11.18
N ASN A 86 38.89 21.64 10.35
CA ASN A 86 39.64 21.03 9.25
C ASN A 86 40.33 19.73 9.71
N VAL A 87 39.85 18.59 9.22
CA VAL A 87 40.57 17.31 9.32
C VAL A 87 41.22 17.11 7.95
N SER A 88 42.54 17.21 7.94
CA SER A 88 43.39 17.04 6.76
C SER A 88 43.08 15.71 6.07
N GLU A 89 42.61 15.80 4.82
CA GLU A 89 42.58 14.68 3.89
C GLU A 89 44.00 14.47 3.35
N ASP A 90 44.63 13.40 3.80
CA ASP A 90 45.72 12.78 3.07
C ASP A 90 45.58 11.26 3.16
N GLN A 91 45.63 10.64 1.98
CA GLN A 91 45.83 9.22 1.67
C GLN A 91 44.59 8.31 1.57
N ALA A 92 44.19 8.14 0.31
CA ALA A 92 43.43 7.02 -0.21
C ALA A 92 44.24 5.71 -0.11
N GLU A 93 43.72 4.74 0.66
CA GLU A 93 43.77 3.28 0.46
C GLU A 93 43.14 2.59 1.70
N GLY A 94 41.81 2.52 1.80
CA GLY A 94 41.16 2.00 3.02
C GLY A 94 39.62 1.91 3.03
N GLY A 95 38.98 1.60 1.90
CA GLY A 95 37.51 1.69 1.75
C GLY A 95 36.67 0.85 2.73
N ASP A 96 37.19 -0.29 3.22
CA ASP A 96 36.41 -1.20 4.09
C ASP A 96 36.52 -0.86 5.59
N GLN A 97 37.57 -0.16 6.02
CA GLN A 97 37.77 0.18 7.44
C GLN A 97 37.03 1.47 7.82
N SER A 98 36.95 2.44 6.92
CA SER A 98 36.24 3.72 7.12
C SER A 98 34.72 3.53 7.25
N ALA A 99 34.13 2.66 6.42
CA ALA A 99 32.70 2.36 6.48
C ALA A 99 32.29 1.68 7.80
N LYS A 100 33.07 0.67 8.25
CA LYS A 100 32.84 -0.01 9.53
C LYS A 100 32.98 0.93 10.72
N ALA A 101 33.98 1.81 10.71
CA ALA A 101 34.16 2.81 11.77
C ALA A 101 32.98 3.78 11.87
N LYS A 102 32.39 4.16 10.74
CA LYS A 102 31.19 5.00 10.69
C LYS A 102 29.95 4.27 11.23
N GLU A 103 29.79 2.99 10.90
CA GLU A 103 28.69 2.15 11.42
C GLU A 103 28.77 1.95 12.94
N THR A 104 29.97 1.72 13.49
CA THR A 104 30.16 1.61 14.94
C THR A 104 29.88 2.93 15.65
N ALA A 105 30.30 4.06 15.07
CA ALA A 105 30.04 5.38 15.65
C ALA A 105 28.54 5.70 15.73
N ILE A 106 27.77 5.40 14.67
CA ILE A 106 26.31 5.60 14.69
C ILE A 106 25.66 4.69 15.74
N THR A 107 26.13 3.46 15.86
CA THR A 107 25.61 2.51 16.85
C THR A 107 25.78 3.03 18.28
N GLU A 108 26.95 3.55 18.61
CA GLU A 108 27.22 4.14 19.92
C GLU A 108 26.37 5.39 20.19
N GLN A 109 26.18 6.24 19.19
CA GLN A 109 25.29 7.41 19.30
C GLN A 109 23.84 7.00 19.58
N VAL A 110 23.33 5.99 18.87
CA VAL A 110 21.97 5.47 19.09
C VAL A 110 21.83 4.89 20.51
N LEU A 111 22.82 4.14 20.99
CA LEU A 111 22.82 3.61 22.36
C LEU A 111 22.83 4.73 23.42
N SER A 112 23.58 5.81 23.17
CA SER A 112 23.60 6.99 24.04
C SER A 112 22.23 7.66 24.11
N VAL A 113 21.57 7.87 22.95
CA VAL A 113 20.22 8.44 22.89
C VAL A 113 19.21 7.55 23.62
N LEU A 114 19.22 6.24 23.38
CA LEU A 114 18.31 5.31 24.06
C LEU A 114 18.52 5.29 25.59
N SER A 115 19.79 5.40 26.02
CA SER A 115 20.12 5.51 27.44
C SER A 115 19.57 6.82 28.03
N PHE A 116 19.72 7.93 27.32
CA PHE A 116 19.18 9.22 27.72
C PHE A 116 17.65 9.20 27.81
N MET A 117 16.96 8.64 26.82
CA MET A 117 15.49 8.49 26.84
C MET A 117 15.02 7.72 28.08
N LYS A 118 15.74 6.66 28.45
CA LYS A 118 15.48 5.90 29.68
C LYS A 118 15.65 6.75 30.95
N THR A 119 16.64 7.65 30.99
CA THR A 119 16.83 8.57 32.15
C THR A 119 15.73 9.62 32.27
N VAL A 120 15.19 10.10 31.14
CA VAL A 120 14.10 11.07 31.11
C VAL A 120 12.73 10.39 31.33
N GLY A 121 12.67 9.06 31.21
CA GLY A 121 11.45 8.28 31.39
C GLY A 121 10.52 8.28 30.18
N VAL A 122 11.06 8.53 28.97
CA VAL A 122 10.30 8.53 27.72
C VAL A 122 10.63 7.27 26.92
N THR A 123 9.61 6.52 26.49
CA THR A 123 9.84 5.34 25.65
C THR A 123 10.02 5.73 24.18
N LEU A 124 10.61 4.85 23.36
CA LEU A 124 10.78 5.11 21.93
C LEU A 124 9.44 5.33 21.20
N PRO A 125 8.38 4.54 21.44
CA PRO A 125 7.05 4.83 20.90
C PRO A 125 6.53 6.20 21.30
N ASP A 126 6.62 6.58 22.59
CA ASP A 126 6.12 7.88 23.07
C ASP A 126 6.86 9.05 22.39
N PHE A 127 8.17 8.90 22.19
CA PHE A 127 8.97 9.89 21.49
C PHE A 127 8.56 10.03 20.02
N LEU A 128 8.37 8.91 19.31
CA LEU A 128 7.97 8.93 17.89
C LEU A 128 6.56 9.48 17.73
N ASP A 129 5.64 9.16 18.65
CA ASP A 129 4.29 9.71 18.68
C ASP A 129 4.31 11.23 18.90
N ALA A 130 5.04 11.67 19.94
CA ALA A 130 5.22 13.08 20.27
C ALA A 130 5.90 13.89 19.15
N LEU A 131 6.88 13.30 18.46
CA LEU A 131 7.57 13.91 17.32
C LEU A 131 6.66 13.99 16.09
N SER A 132 5.76 13.02 15.91
CA SER A 132 4.85 12.97 14.75
C SER A 132 3.69 13.95 14.94
N TRP A 133 2.71 13.64 15.79
CA TRP A 133 1.57 14.54 15.99
C TRP A 133 1.15 14.72 17.45
N GLY A 134 1.59 13.84 18.36
CA GLY A 134 1.60 14.04 19.81
C GLY A 134 0.39 14.77 20.38
N ASN A 135 0.67 15.78 21.20
CA ASN A 135 -0.34 16.68 21.78
C ASN A 135 -0.18 18.12 21.25
N ASP A 136 -1.10 19.01 21.61
CA ASP A 136 -1.09 20.42 21.19
C ASP A 136 0.23 21.15 21.48
N THR A 137 0.90 20.82 22.59
CA THR A 137 2.19 21.42 22.93
C THR A 137 3.30 20.95 21.99
N CYS A 138 3.28 19.69 21.55
CA CYS A 138 4.19 19.18 20.53
C CYS A 138 3.89 19.80 19.16
N ILE A 139 2.61 19.96 18.80
CA ILE A 139 2.19 20.52 17.51
C ILE A 139 2.64 21.97 17.38
N THR A 140 2.52 22.78 18.44
CA THR A 140 2.85 24.21 18.43
C THR A 140 4.35 24.50 18.57
N ASN A 141 5.15 23.54 19.05
CA ASN A 141 6.58 23.75 19.26
C ASN A 141 7.36 23.78 17.94
N SER A 142 7.93 24.94 17.60
CA SER A 142 8.65 25.16 16.33
C SER A 142 9.84 24.22 16.11
N ARG A 143 10.53 23.81 17.18
CA ARG A 143 11.67 22.88 17.07
C ARG A 143 11.21 21.46 16.74
N ILE A 144 10.10 21.01 17.33
CA ILE A 144 9.49 19.72 17.02
C ILE A 144 8.95 19.74 15.59
N GLN A 145 8.26 20.82 15.19
CA GLN A 145 7.79 21.00 13.81
C GLN A 145 8.92 20.89 12.79
N TYR A 146 10.07 21.53 13.04
CA TYR A 146 11.22 21.48 12.15
C TYR A 146 11.73 20.03 11.93
N HIS A 147 11.98 19.30 13.03
CA HIS A 147 12.47 17.92 12.94
C HIS A 147 11.43 16.96 12.35
N ARG A 148 10.15 17.19 12.64
CA ARG A 148 9.06 16.45 12.01
C ARG A 148 9.04 16.66 10.51
N THR A 149 9.09 17.90 10.04
CA THR A 149 9.12 18.20 8.60
C THR A 149 10.32 17.52 7.95
N GLN A 150 11.50 17.64 8.57
CA GLN A 150 12.72 16.97 8.10
C GLN A 150 12.54 15.45 7.98
N LEU A 151 11.89 14.80 8.96
CA LEU A 151 11.60 13.37 8.93
C LEU A 151 10.60 13.03 7.82
N MET A 152 9.48 13.73 7.75
CA MET A 152 8.35 13.43 6.84
C MET A 152 8.68 13.68 5.38
N THR A 153 9.58 14.62 5.07
CA THR A 153 10.03 14.88 3.69
C THR A 153 11.27 14.07 3.31
N SER A 154 11.86 13.31 4.24
CA SER A 154 13.09 12.56 3.96
C SER A 154 12.80 11.28 3.16
N GLN A 155 13.67 10.99 2.19
CA GLN A 155 13.72 9.67 1.54
C GLN A 155 14.10 8.56 2.54
N GLN A 156 14.70 8.93 3.67
CA GLN A 156 15.06 8.00 4.74
C GLN A 156 13.84 7.36 5.38
N LEU A 157 12.72 8.09 5.53
CA LEU A 157 11.49 7.56 6.11
C LEU A 157 10.94 6.38 5.28
N LEU A 158 10.87 6.53 3.95
CA LEU A 158 10.47 5.42 3.08
C LEU A 158 11.43 4.22 3.21
N GLY A 159 12.74 4.49 3.32
CA GLY A 159 13.73 3.46 3.59
C GLY A 159 13.51 2.72 4.93
N ILE A 160 13.12 3.44 5.97
CA ILE A 160 12.78 2.89 7.29
C ILE A 160 11.53 2.01 7.17
N LEU A 161 10.45 2.50 6.55
CA LEU A 161 9.21 1.74 6.37
C LEU A 161 9.44 0.46 5.56
N ARG A 162 10.24 0.52 4.49
CA ARG A 162 10.63 -0.67 3.70
C ARG A 162 11.39 -1.69 4.54
N ARG A 163 12.33 -1.24 5.39
CA ARG A 163 13.06 -2.14 6.31
C ARG A 163 12.18 -2.68 7.43
N TRP A 164 11.17 -1.93 7.89
CA TRP A 164 10.18 -2.46 8.84
C TRP A 164 9.27 -3.51 8.21
N TRP A 165 8.93 -3.36 6.92
CA TRP A 165 8.16 -4.32 6.15
C TRP A 165 8.94 -5.61 5.85
N ARG A 166 10.20 -5.47 5.42
CA ARG A 166 11.11 -6.57 5.11
C ARG A 166 12.47 -6.30 5.76
N PRO A 167 12.66 -6.72 7.02
CA PRO A 167 13.92 -6.54 7.72
C PRO A 167 15.08 -7.24 6.99
N PRO A 168 16.28 -6.63 6.97
CA PRO A 168 17.46 -7.28 6.41
C PRO A 168 17.73 -8.58 7.18
N ARG A 169 17.95 -9.68 6.44
CA ARG A 169 18.34 -10.96 7.01
C ARG A 169 19.86 -10.96 7.18
N SER A 170 20.36 -11.37 8.35
CA SER A 170 21.80 -11.55 8.53
C SER A 170 22.28 -12.74 7.69
N SER A 171 23.39 -12.57 6.98
CA SER A 171 24.00 -13.62 6.16
C SER A 171 24.47 -14.82 7.00
N THR A 172 24.76 -14.58 8.28
CA THR A 172 25.13 -15.60 9.27
C THR A 172 23.93 -16.45 9.71
N ALA A 173 22.70 -15.99 9.48
CA ALA A 173 21.49 -16.75 9.72
C ALA A 173 21.10 -17.57 8.47
N GLN A 174 21.97 -18.49 8.05
CA GLN A 174 21.60 -19.65 7.21
C GLN A 174 20.71 -20.66 7.97
N SER A 175 20.28 -20.32 9.18
CA SER A 175 19.35 -21.10 9.97
C SER A 175 17.95 -20.96 9.39
N ARG A 176 17.25 -22.07 9.16
CA ARG A 176 15.81 -22.17 8.79
C ARG A 176 14.84 -21.51 9.80
N LYS A 177 15.34 -20.66 10.71
CA LYS A 177 14.54 -19.94 11.68
C LYS A 177 13.81 -18.81 10.96
N GLN A 178 12.52 -18.68 11.28
CA GLN A 178 11.67 -17.58 10.84
C GLN A 178 12.39 -16.25 11.14
N GLY A 179 12.62 -15.46 10.10
CA GLY A 179 13.28 -14.16 10.23
C GLY A 179 12.45 -13.23 11.13
N PRO A 180 13.05 -12.14 11.65
CA PRO A 180 12.32 -11.18 12.47
C PRO A 180 11.13 -10.62 11.67
N GLU A 181 9.94 -10.65 12.25
CA GLU A 181 8.71 -10.16 11.62
C GLU A 181 8.72 -8.62 11.48
N GLY A 182 9.53 -7.94 12.30
CA GLY A 182 9.68 -6.49 12.25
C GLY A 182 8.36 -5.76 12.51
N GLY A 183 8.13 -4.68 11.77
CA GLY A 183 6.90 -3.89 11.81
C GLY A 183 5.82 -4.39 10.86
N ARG A 184 6.00 -5.57 10.25
CA ARG A 184 5.14 -6.05 9.15
C ARG A 184 3.67 -6.13 9.55
N HIS A 185 3.37 -6.69 10.72
CA HIS A 185 1.98 -6.84 11.17
C HIS A 185 1.29 -5.49 11.38
N ALA A 186 1.98 -4.53 11.99
CA ALA A 186 1.46 -3.18 12.19
C ALA A 186 1.22 -2.47 10.84
N LEU A 187 2.18 -2.57 9.90
CA LEU A 187 2.04 -1.98 8.56
C LEU A 187 0.91 -2.63 7.76
N GLN A 188 0.73 -3.94 7.86
CA GLN A 188 -0.39 -4.63 7.21
C GLN A 188 -1.74 -4.22 7.79
N ALA A 189 -1.83 -4.07 9.11
CA ALA A 189 -3.05 -3.58 9.76
C ALA A 189 -3.37 -2.15 9.30
N PHE A 190 -2.37 -1.27 9.32
CA PHE A 190 -2.48 0.10 8.81
C PHE A 190 -2.93 0.15 7.35
N MET A 191 -2.33 -0.66 6.47
CA MET A 191 -2.72 -0.73 5.06
C MET A 191 -4.14 -1.25 4.89
N ARG A 192 -4.58 -2.24 5.67
CA ARG A 192 -5.97 -2.74 5.60
C ARG A 192 -6.98 -1.67 5.99
N GLU A 193 -6.65 -0.80 6.94
CA GLU A 193 -7.53 0.27 7.39
C GLU A 193 -7.57 1.45 6.42
N THR A 194 -6.42 1.86 5.87
CA THR A 194 -6.28 3.09 5.09
C THR A 194 -6.40 2.90 3.58
N TRP A 195 -6.03 1.73 3.05
CA TRP A 195 -6.05 1.48 1.61
C TRP A 195 -7.46 1.53 1.01
N PRO A 196 -8.51 0.97 1.65
CA PRO A 196 -9.87 1.05 1.11
C PRO A 196 -10.36 2.48 0.91
N SER A 197 -10.02 3.42 1.80
CA SER A 197 -10.45 4.82 1.64
C SER A 197 -9.73 5.50 0.47
N VAL A 198 -8.45 5.21 0.25
CA VAL A 198 -7.70 5.72 -0.91
C VAL A 198 -8.34 5.24 -2.21
N ILE A 199 -8.63 3.94 -2.30
CA ILE A 199 -9.26 3.37 -3.49
C ILE A 199 -10.69 3.88 -3.69
N SER A 200 -11.47 4.05 -2.61
CA SER A 200 -12.84 4.57 -2.70
C SER A 200 -12.86 6.00 -3.24
N GLN A 201 -11.95 6.86 -2.77
CA GLN A 201 -11.81 8.23 -3.29
C GLN A 201 -11.44 8.25 -4.78
N GLU A 202 -10.57 7.35 -5.22
CA GLU A 202 -10.24 7.23 -6.64
C GLU A 202 -11.42 6.71 -7.49
N ILE A 203 -12.21 5.76 -6.97
CA ILE A 203 -13.42 5.28 -7.65
C ILE A 203 -14.48 6.39 -7.75
N GLU A 204 -14.69 7.16 -6.68
CA GLU A 204 -15.57 8.32 -6.70
C GLU A 204 -15.11 9.34 -7.74
N SER A 205 -13.81 9.61 -7.82
CA SER A 205 -13.22 10.51 -8.82
C SER A 205 -13.41 10.02 -10.26
N LEU A 206 -13.46 8.70 -10.48
CA LEU A 206 -13.76 8.12 -11.79
C LEU A 206 -15.23 8.26 -12.20
N THR A 207 -16.13 8.48 -11.25
CA THR A 207 -17.56 8.51 -11.55
C THR A 207 -17.88 9.59 -12.58
N ASP A 208 -17.26 10.77 -12.47
CA ASP A 208 -17.41 11.87 -13.43
C ASP A 208 -16.96 11.51 -14.85
N ASP A 209 -15.99 10.59 -14.99
CA ASP A 209 -15.46 10.16 -16.28
C ASP A 209 -16.34 9.09 -16.95
N PHE A 210 -17.15 8.37 -16.18
CA PHE A 210 -18.02 7.28 -16.66
C PHE A 210 -19.50 7.66 -16.69
N LEU A 211 -19.90 8.74 -16.04
CA LEU A 211 -21.24 9.28 -16.16
C LEU A 211 -21.43 9.88 -17.56
N SER A 212 -22.55 9.53 -18.19
CA SER A 212 -23.00 10.19 -19.40
C SER A 212 -23.16 11.70 -19.15
N PRO A 213 -22.76 12.58 -20.09
CA PRO A 213 -22.94 14.02 -19.93
C PRO A 213 -24.39 14.34 -19.54
N PRO A 214 -24.62 15.21 -18.53
CA PRO A 214 -25.96 15.67 -18.18
C PRO A 214 -26.41 16.69 -19.23
N GLN A 215 -26.62 16.25 -20.47
CA GLN A 215 -27.22 17.07 -21.52
C GLN A 215 -28.62 16.54 -21.82
N ASN A 216 -29.57 17.10 -21.07
CA ASN A 216 -30.96 17.35 -21.47
C ASN A 216 -31.77 16.17 -22.00
N ASP A 217 -32.11 15.15 -21.20
CA ASP A 217 -33.15 14.14 -21.49
C ASP A 217 -33.13 13.48 -22.91
N GLU A 218 -32.06 13.68 -23.68
CA GLU A 218 -31.91 13.20 -25.03
C GLU A 218 -31.07 11.93 -24.99
N ASP A 219 -31.60 10.89 -25.64
CA ASP A 219 -30.95 9.60 -25.76
C ASP A 219 -29.47 9.76 -26.13
N VAL A 220 -28.60 9.04 -25.43
CA VAL A 220 -27.15 9.03 -25.68
C VAL A 220 -26.90 8.78 -27.16
N SER A 221 -26.43 9.80 -27.88
CA SER A 221 -26.25 9.68 -29.33
C SER A 221 -25.23 8.60 -29.68
N GLU A 222 -25.44 7.88 -30.79
CA GLU A 222 -24.53 6.85 -31.30
C GLU A 222 -23.10 7.39 -31.48
N HIS A 223 -22.97 8.66 -31.84
CA HIS A 223 -21.67 9.32 -31.96
C HIS A 223 -20.92 9.35 -30.62
N VAL A 224 -21.60 9.62 -29.50
CA VAL A 224 -20.96 9.64 -28.17
C VAL A 224 -20.45 8.25 -27.79
N LEU A 225 -21.23 7.20 -28.05
CA LEU A 225 -20.82 5.81 -27.77
C LEU A 225 -19.67 5.34 -28.66
N THR A 226 -19.62 5.78 -29.92
CA THR A 226 -18.57 5.39 -30.88
C THR A 226 -17.32 6.27 -30.81
N SER A 227 -17.42 7.46 -30.23
CA SER A 227 -16.29 8.40 -30.08
C SER A 227 -15.39 8.13 -28.86
N LEU A 228 -15.65 7.07 -28.09
CA LEU A 228 -14.87 6.75 -26.90
C LEU A 228 -13.44 6.33 -27.28
N ASP A 229 -12.48 7.20 -26.97
CA ASP A 229 -11.05 6.94 -27.13
C ASP A 229 -10.48 6.25 -25.89
N PHE A 230 -10.51 4.92 -25.90
CA PHE A 230 -10.00 4.10 -24.79
C PHE A 230 -8.52 4.38 -24.46
N PRO A 231 -7.58 4.52 -25.41
CA PRO A 231 -6.22 4.94 -25.12
C PRO A 231 -6.12 6.21 -24.28
N SER A 232 -6.82 7.28 -24.66
CA SER A 232 -6.80 8.54 -23.91
C SER A 232 -7.43 8.38 -22.52
N MET A 233 -8.54 7.64 -22.41
CA MET A 233 -9.17 7.34 -21.13
C MET A 233 -8.25 6.53 -20.21
N ILE A 234 -7.56 5.51 -20.73
CA ILE A 234 -6.61 4.70 -19.97
C ILE A 234 -5.46 5.57 -19.46
N GLU A 235 -4.92 6.46 -20.30
CA GLU A 235 -3.85 7.40 -19.90
C GLU A 235 -4.34 8.35 -18.79
N LYS A 236 -5.56 8.88 -18.93
CA LYS A 236 -6.21 9.74 -17.93
C LYS A 236 -6.37 9.00 -16.59
N ILE A 237 -6.90 7.79 -16.59
CA ILE A 237 -7.09 6.97 -15.37
C ILE A 237 -5.74 6.69 -14.71
N LYS A 238 -4.72 6.33 -15.51
CA LYS A 238 -3.37 6.00 -15.02
C LYS A 238 -2.65 7.17 -14.35
N THR A 239 -2.84 8.37 -14.87
CA THR A 239 -1.99 9.52 -14.50
C THR A 239 -2.70 10.54 -13.63
N GLN A 240 -4.02 10.69 -13.79
CA GLN A 240 -4.78 11.81 -13.22
C GLN A 240 -5.86 11.34 -12.26
N THR A 241 -6.70 10.38 -12.65
CA THR A 241 -7.93 10.09 -11.89
C THR A 241 -7.76 9.01 -10.83
N ALA A 242 -7.11 7.89 -11.16
CA ALA A 242 -7.06 6.72 -10.28
C ALA A 242 -5.76 5.89 -10.41
N PRO A 243 -4.58 6.49 -10.16
CA PRO A 243 -3.30 5.82 -10.33
C PRO A 243 -3.12 4.61 -9.41
N ASN A 244 -3.59 4.67 -8.15
CA ASN A 244 -3.40 3.59 -7.18
C ASN A 244 -4.30 2.39 -7.47
N LEU A 245 -5.54 2.64 -7.85
CA LEU A 245 -6.49 1.63 -8.31
C LEU A 245 -5.97 0.96 -9.57
N TRP A 246 -5.52 1.72 -10.56
CA TRP A 246 -4.93 1.16 -11.77
C TRP A 246 -3.73 0.25 -11.45
N ALA A 247 -2.80 0.73 -10.61
CA ALA A 247 -1.65 -0.06 -10.19
C ALA A 247 -2.08 -1.35 -9.48
N THR A 248 -3.08 -1.27 -8.60
CA THR A 248 -3.63 -2.43 -7.89
C THR A 248 -4.25 -3.44 -8.84
N LEU A 249 -5.14 -3.01 -9.74
CA LEU A 249 -5.77 -3.87 -10.75
C LEU A 249 -4.72 -4.52 -11.64
N ARG A 250 -3.73 -3.75 -12.09
CA ARG A 250 -2.62 -4.27 -12.88
C ARG A 250 -1.86 -5.35 -12.11
N THR A 251 -1.50 -5.10 -10.87
CA THR A 251 -0.82 -6.10 -10.02
C THR A 251 -1.67 -7.34 -9.75
N LEU A 252 -3.00 -7.22 -9.67
CA LEU A 252 -3.90 -8.36 -9.48
C LEU A 252 -4.08 -9.19 -10.77
N THR A 253 -4.06 -8.53 -11.93
CA THR A 253 -4.20 -9.19 -13.24
C THR A 253 -2.89 -9.75 -13.79
N SER A 254 -1.75 -9.24 -13.32
CA SER A 254 -0.41 -9.73 -13.67
C SER A 254 0.15 -10.64 -12.58
N SER A 255 0.38 -11.92 -12.92
CA SER A 255 1.26 -12.76 -12.11
C SER A 255 2.73 -12.37 -12.33
N PRO A 256 3.61 -12.44 -11.31
CA PRO A 256 5.06 -12.26 -11.48
C PRO A 256 5.68 -13.17 -12.56
N GLN A 257 5.11 -14.36 -12.75
CA GLN A 257 5.52 -15.29 -13.81
C GLN A 257 5.10 -14.81 -15.21
N GLN A 258 3.99 -14.07 -15.32
CA GLN A 258 3.54 -13.49 -16.58
C GLN A 258 4.38 -12.28 -16.94
N ASP A 259 4.70 -11.40 -15.99
CA ASP A 259 5.53 -10.22 -16.23
C ASP A 259 6.95 -10.60 -16.67
N SER A 260 7.54 -11.62 -16.05
CA SER A 260 8.87 -12.13 -16.45
C SER A 260 8.90 -12.74 -17.86
N ARG A 261 7.77 -13.27 -18.35
CA ARG A 261 7.61 -13.79 -19.73
C ARG A 261 7.18 -12.73 -20.75
N ARG A 262 6.55 -11.65 -20.29
CA ARG A 262 6.01 -10.56 -21.14
C ARG A 262 6.97 -9.39 -21.36
N ARG A 263 8.27 -9.53 -21.05
CA ARG A 263 9.28 -8.46 -21.20
C ARG A 263 9.29 -7.78 -22.59
N ASN A 264 8.81 -8.46 -23.63
CA ASN A 264 8.77 -7.95 -25.00
C ASN A 264 7.37 -7.56 -25.52
N LYS A 265 6.31 -7.64 -24.71
CA LYS A 265 4.93 -7.30 -25.13
C LYS A 265 4.44 -6.07 -24.36
N ASN A 266 3.76 -5.16 -25.05
CA ASN A 266 3.14 -4.01 -24.38
C ASN A 266 2.08 -4.53 -23.39
N PRO A 267 2.26 -4.29 -22.07
CA PRO A 267 1.38 -4.82 -21.03
C PRO A 267 -0.05 -4.27 -21.09
N ASP A 268 -0.28 -3.16 -21.79
CA ASP A 268 -1.61 -2.54 -21.90
C ASP A 268 -2.46 -3.13 -23.04
N THR A 269 -1.87 -3.95 -23.90
CA THR A 269 -2.58 -4.77 -24.89
C THR A 269 -2.86 -6.14 -24.27
N VAL A 270 -3.99 -6.27 -23.55
CA VAL A 270 -4.41 -7.57 -22.99
C VAL A 270 -5.39 -8.27 -23.93
N CYS A 271 -4.96 -9.45 -24.40
CA CYS A 271 -5.74 -10.57 -24.95
C CYS A 271 -6.54 -10.34 -26.25
N SER A 272 -5.86 -10.31 -27.39
CA SER A 272 -6.30 -11.12 -28.53
C SER A 272 -6.00 -12.59 -28.20
N SER A 273 -7.00 -13.29 -27.67
CA SER A 273 -7.00 -14.73 -27.59
C SER A 273 -7.46 -15.27 -28.94
N ASP A 274 -6.57 -15.96 -29.66
CA ASP A 274 -6.96 -16.93 -30.70
C ASP A 274 -7.39 -18.25 -30.04
#